data_AF-A0A292SSI5-F1
#
_entry.id   AF-A0A292SSI5-F1
#
_cell.length_a   1.000
_cell.length_b   1.000
_cell.length_c   1.000
_cell.angle_alpha   90.00
_cell.angle_beta   90.00
_cell.angle_gamma   90.00
#
_symmetry.space_group_name_H-M   'P 1'
#
loop_
_entity.id
_entity.type
_entity.pdbx_description
1 polymer ?
#
loop_
_entity_poly.entity_id
_entity_poly.type
_entity_poly.pdbx_seq_one_letter_code
_entity_poly.pdbx_strand_id
1 'polypeptide(L)'
;MIFSINGTIWQVQYKNSNSGELKRSDGTISLGVTDRNTHTIYLSNALRGFMQRKVLIHEVCHAICMSYDVYLPIEQEEILCDFVATYGDEVFDIVDMVLGAVRRVG
;
A
#
# COMPACT_ATOMS: atom_id res chain seq x y z
N MET A 1 -10.08 0.23 -10.48
CA MET A 1 -10.58 1.39 -9.71
C MET A 1 -9.59 2.53 -9.87
N ILE A 2 -10.02 3.79 -9.90
CA ILE A 2 -9.13 4.95 -10.06
C ILE A 2 -9.27 5.86 -8.83
N PHE A 3 -8.17 6.43 -8.36
CA PHE A 3 -8.12 7.37 -7.24
C PHE A 3 -6.93 8.33 -7.40
N SER A 4 -6.87 9.40 -6.61
CA SER A 4 -5.80 10.41 -6.72
C SER A 4 -5.00 10.53 -5.43
N ILE A 5 -3.68 10.62 -5.54
CA ILE A 5 -2.76 10.94 -4.44
C ILE A 5 -1.92 12.14 -4.88
N ASN A 6 -1.96 13.24 -4.11
CA ASN A 6 -1.18 14.45 -4.38
C ASN A 6 -1.26 14.97 -5.85
N GLY A 7 -2.44 14.88 -6.48
CA GLY A 7 -2.63 15.27 -7.89
C GLY A 7 -2.24 14.21 -8.93
N THR A 8 -1.55 13.13 -8.53
CA THR A 8 -1.24 11.98 -9.38
C THR A 8 -2.41 11.00 -9.41
N ILE A 9 -2.84 10.61 -10.62
CA ILE A 9 -3.92 9.65 -10.82
C ILE A 9 -3.35 8.24 -10.78
N TRP A 10 -3.85 7.43 -9.84
CA TRP A 10 -3.50 6.03 -9.66
C TRP A 10 -4.66 5.13 -10.04
N GLN A 11 -4.35 3.95 -10.58
CA GLN A 11 -5.34 2.91 -10.84
C GLN A 11 -4.97 1.58 -10.19
N VAL A 12 -5.98 0.88 -9.67
CA VAL A 12 -5.84 -0.50 -9.18
C VAL A 12 -6.40 -1.46 -10.22
N GLN A 13 -5.58 -2.44 -10.62
CA GLN A 13 -5.94 -3.52 -11.53
C GLN A 13 -5.67 -4.89 -10.89
N TYR A 14 -6.62 -5.81 -11.02
CA TYR A 14 -6.41 -7.21 -10.62
C TYR A 14 -5.89 -8.01 -11.79
N LYS A 15 -4.82 -8.76 -11.57
CA LYS A 15 -4.18 -9.61 -12.57
C LYS A 15 -4.13 -11.05 -12.10
N ASN A 16 -4.03 -11.97 -13.05
CA ASN A 16 -3.80 -13.38 -12.73
C ASN A 16 -2.43 -13.51 -12.05
N SER A 17 -2.33 -14.31 -10.99
CA SER A 17 -1.05 -14.56 -10.28
C SER A 17 0.10 -15.03 -11.18
N ASN A 18 -0.20 -15.61 -12.34
CA ASN A 18 0.80 -16.03 -13.34
C ASN A 18 1.12 -14.97 -14.42
N SER A 19 0.54 -13.77 -14.33
CA SER A 19 0.80 -12.68 -15.27
C SER A 19 2.23 -12.13 -15.13
N GLY A 20 2.78 -11.61 -16.23
CA GLY A 20 4.16 -11.10 -16.25
C GLY A 20 4.36 -9.89 -15.33
N GLU A 21 3.30 -9.14 -15.06
CA GLU A 21 3.29 -7.94 -14.24
C GLU A 21 3.47 -8.23 -12.74
N LEU A 22 3.14 -9.45 -12.30
CA LEU A 22 3.36 -9.92 -10.92
C LEU A 22 4.62 -10.78 -10.79
N LYS A 23 5.30 -11.08 -11.90
CA LYS A 23 6.61 -11.74 -11.88
C LYS A 23 7.69 -10.70 -11.70
N ARG A 24 8.42 -10.79 -10.59
CA ARG A 24 9.64 -10.03 -10.38
C ARG A 24 10.76 -10.58 -11.27
N SER A 25 11.76 -9.75 -11.53
CA SER A 25 12.92 -10.06 -12.39
C SER A 25 13.72 -11.28 -11.93
N ASP A 26 13.59 -11.66 -10.66
CA ASP A 26 14.23 -12.82 -10.02
C ASP A 26 13.40 -14.12 -10.13
N GLY A 27 12.24 -14.07 -10.80
CA GLY A 27 11.34 -15.22 -10.96
C GLY A 27 10.37 -15.43 -9.79
N THR A 28 10.41 -14.59 -8.75
CA THR A 28 9.43 -14.65 -7.65
C THR A 28 8.09 -14.06 -8.08
N ILE A 29 7.00 -14.64 -7.58
CA ILE A 29 5.64 -14.14 -7.82
C ILE A 29 5.27 -13.23 -6.65
N SER A 30 5.05 -11.95 -6.95
CA SER A 30 4.53 -11.00 -5.96
C SER A 30 3.01 -11.07 -5.88
N LEU A 31 2.48 -10.77 -4.69
CA LEU A 31 1.04 -10.65 -4.46
C LEU A 31 0.49 -9.29 -4.90
N GLY A 32 1.35 -8.26 -4.92
CA GLY A 32 1.07 -6.92 -5.37
C GLY A 32 2.32 -6.24 -5.94
N VAL A 33 2.13 -5.26 -6.84
CA VAL A 33 3.22 -4.45 -7.39
C VAL A 33 2.69 -3.03 -7.66
N THR A 34 3.48 -2.03 -7.28
CA THR A 34 3.24 -0.62 -7.61
C THR A 34 4.18 -0.17 -8.73
N ASP A 35 3.62 0.12 -9.90
CA ASP A 35 4.38 0.61 -11.06
C ASP A 35 4.30 2.13 -11.14
N ARG A 36 5.47 2.77 -10.94
CA ARG A 36 5.66 4.22 -11.02
C ARG A 36 5.43 4.78 -12.43
N ASN A 37 5.79 4.05 -13.48
CA ASN A 37 5.74 4.57 -14.84
C ASN A 37 4.30 4.65 -15.34
N THR A 38 3.50 3.66 -14.99
CA THR A 38 2.09 3.56 -15.41
C THR A 38 1.11 4.05 -14.35
N HIS A 39 1.60 4.49 -13.18
CA HIS A 39 0.80 4.84 -12.00
C HIS A 39 -0.27 3.79 -11.69
N THR A 40 0.14 2.52 -11.72
CA THR A 40 -0.77 1.38 -11.60
C THR A 40 -0.33 0.47 -10.47
N ILE A 41 -1.28 0.16 -9.59
CA ILE A 41 -1.15 -0.88 -8.57
C ILE A 41 -1.77 -2.16 -9.13
N TYR A 42 -0.94 -3.18 -9.31
CA TYR A 42 -1.37 -4.51 -9.70
C TYR A 42 -1.54 -5.38 -8.46
N LEU A 43 -2.66 -6.08 -8.36
CA LEU A 43 -2.92 -7.05 -7.29
C LEU A 43 -3.23 -8.42 -7.88
N SER A 44 -2.76 -9.47 -7.21
CA SER A 44 -3.17 -10.83 -7.54
C SER A 44 -4.67 -11.01 -7.33
N ASN A 45 -5.34 -11.55 -8.34
CA ASN A 45 -6.77 -11.90 -8.28
C ASN A 45 -7.08 -13.08 -7.33
N ALA A 46 -6.07 -13.74 -6.77
CA ALA A 46 -6.22 -14.79 -5.76
C ALA A 46 -6.32 -14.23 -4.33
N LEU A 47 -5.94 -12.98 -4.10
CA LEU A 47 -6.01 -12.34 -2.78
C LEU A 47 -7.45 -12.14 -2.32
N ARG A 48 -7.73 -12.48 -1.06
CA ARG A 48 -9.03 -12.29 -0.42
C ARG A 48 -8.87 -11.85 1.04
N GLY A 49 -9.89 -11.17 1.56
CA GLY A 49 -10.00 -10.85 2.99
C GLY A 49 -8.82 -10.04 3.53
N PHE A 50 -8.32 -10.45 4.70
CA PHE A 50 -7.25 -9.76 5.42
C PHE A 50 -5.97 -9.59 4.59
N MET A 51 -5.55 -10.63 3.87
CA MET A 51 -4.33 -10.56 3.05
C MET A 51 -4.47 -9.58 1.90
N GLN A 52 -5.64 -9.51 1.26
CA GLN A 52 -5.90 -8.53 0.22
C GLN A 52 -5.80 -7.10 0.75
N ARG A 53 -6.40 -6.85 1.93
CA ARG A 53 -6.33 -5.54 2.59
C ARG A 53 -4.89 -5.17 2.93
N LYS A 54 -4.13 -6.09 3.54
CA LYS A 54 -2.73 -5.88 3.91
C LYS A 54 -1.87 -5.52 2.70
N VAL A 55 -1.92 -6.32 1.64
CA VAL A 55 -1.15 -6.07 0.41
C VAL A 55 -1.56 -4.74 -0.23
N LEU A 56 -2.86 -4.44 -0.30
CA LEU A 56 -3.30 -3.15 -0.86
C LEU A 56 -2.79 -1.95 -0.05
N ILE A 57 -2.75 -2.02 1.29
CA ILE A 57 -2.18 -0.95 2.11
C ILE A 57 -0.69 -0.77 1.82
N HIS A 58 0.05 -1.89 1.71
CA HIS A 58 1.48 -1.87 1.36
C HIS A 58 1.71 -1.16 0.02
N GLU A 59 0.99 -1.56 -1.04
CA GLU A 59 1.13 -0.94 -2.37
C GLU A 59 0.67 0.53 -2.40
N VAL A 60 -0.39 0.88 -1.66
CA VAL A 60 -0.82 2.28 -1.55
C VAL A 60 0.24 3.12 -0.81
N CYS A 61 0.97 2.55 0.15
CA CYS A 61 2.05 3.24 0.83
C CYS A 61 3.21 3.57 -0.13
N HIS A 62 3.59 2.64 -1.01
CA HIS A 62 4.50 2.93 -2.13
C HIS A 62 3.98 4.08 -3.00
N ALA A 63 2.72 4.01 -3.42
CA ALA A 63 2.11 5.06 -4.24
C ALA A 63 2.11 6.44 -3.54
N ILE A 64 1.94 6.49 -2.22
CA ILE A 64 2.10 7.72 -1.42
C ILE A 64 3.54 8.22 -1.47
N CYS A 65 4.53 7.35 -1.20
CA CYS A 65 5.93 7.76 -1.25
C CYS A 65 6.29 8.35 -2.62
N MET A 66 5.84 7.72 -3.70
CA MET A 66 6.03 8.19 -5.06
C MET A 66 5.32 9.52 -5.36
N SER A 67 4.09 9.68 -4.91
CA SER A 67 3.29 10.87 -5.23
C SER A 67 3.69 12.12 -4.46
N TYR A 68 4.35 11.95 -3.32
CA TYR A 68 4.87 13.05 -2.50
C TYR A 68 6.39 13.24 -2.63
N ASP A 69 7.03 12.59 -3.62
CA ASP A 69 8.47 12.63 -3.84
C ASP A 69 9.29 12.29 -2.58
N VAL A 70 8.79 11.33 -1.79
CA VAL A 70 9.48 10.81 -0.61
C VAL A 70 10.52 9.80 -1.08
N TYR A 71 11.78 10.20 -1.10
CA TYR A 71 12.88 9.36 -1.51
C TYR A 71 13.47 8.60 -0.33
N LEU A 72 13.32 7.27 -0.36
CA LEU A 72 13.93 6.33 0.56
C LEU A 72 14.76 5.30 -0.23
N PRO A 73 15.84 4.76 0.33
CA PRO A 73 16.41 3.50 -0.14
C PRO A 73 15.31 2.42 -0.21
N ILE A 74 15.29 1.60 -1.26
CA ILE A 74 14.21 0.64 -1.50
C ILE A 74 13.93 -0.28 -0.31
N GLU A 75 14.97 -0.72 0.40
CA GLU A 75 14.84 -1.54 1.60
C GLU A 75 14.11 -0.81 2.74
N GLN A 76 14.37 0.49 2.91
CA GLN A 76 13.67 1.31 3.90
C GLN A 76 12.23 1.60 3.49
N GLU A 77 11.98 1.79 2.19
CA GLU A 77 10.64 1.96 1.65
C GLU A 77 9.78 0.71 1.89
N GLU A 78 10.31 -0.48 1.62
CA GLU A 78 9.63 -1.77 1.89
C GLU A 78 9.34 -1.95 3.38
N ILE A 79 10.31 -1.64 4.27
CA ILE A 79 10.11 -1.67 5.73
C ILE A 79 8.98 -0.72 6.16
N LEU A 80 8.94 0.49 5.60
CA LEU A 80 7.88 1.47 5.88
C LEU A 80 6.52 0.94 5.42
N CYS A 81 6.44 0.39 4.20
CA CYS A 81 5.21 -0.16 3.65
C CYS A 81 4.70 -1.34 4.47
N ASP A 82 5.59 -2.25 4.89
CA ASP A 82 5.25 -3.36 5.78
C ASP A 82 4.82 -2.92 7.17
N PHE A 83 5.47 -1.89 7.73
CA PHE A 83 5.08 -1.30 9.00
C PHE A 83 3.65 -0.76 8.92
N VAL A 84 3.34 0.07 7.92
CA VAL A 84 2.01 0.66 7.75
C VAL A 84 0.96 -0.42 7.49
N ALA A 85 1.27 -1.41 6.66
CA ALA A 85 0.35 -2.51 6.36
C ALA A 85 0.08 -3.44 7.55
N THR A 86 1.01 -3.54 8.51
CA THR A 86 0.90 -4.44 9.66
C THR A 86 0.36 -3.74 10.90
N TYR A 87 0.82 -2.52 11.18
CA TYR A 87 0.59 -1.81 12.45
C TYR A 87 -0.18 -0.50 12.27
N GLY A 88 -0.47 -0.07 11.04
CA GLY A 88 -1.12 1.22 10.79
C GLY A 88 -2.47 1.37 11.51
N ASP A 89 -3.30 0.33 11.48
CA ASP A 89 -4.60 0.33 12.18
C ASP A 89 -4.41 0.51 13.70
N GLU A 90 -3.47 -0.22 14.31
CA GLU A 90 -3.21 -0.13 15.76
C GLU A 90 -2.73 1.27 16.15
N VAL A 91 -1.86 1.87 15.33
CA VAL A 91 -1.40 3.26 15.55
C VAL A 91 -2.58 4.23 15.53
N PHE A 92 -3.45 4.14 14.52
CA PHE A 92 -4.62 5.03 14.42
C PHE A 92 -5.63 4.77 15.54
N ASP A 93 -5.90 3.52 15.89
CA ASP A 93 -6.82 3.15 16.97
C ASP A 93 -6.35 3.72 18.32
N ILE A 94 -5.05 3.67 18.61
CA ILE A 94 -4.47 4.26 19.83
C ILE A 94 -4.60 5.79 19.82
N VAL A 95 -4.31 6.43 18.68
CA VAL A 95 -4.42 7.90 18.55
C VAL A 95 -5.86 8.35 18.77
N ASP A 96 -6.83 7.68 18.12
CA ASP A 96 -8.25 8.00 18.25
C ASP A 96 -8.77 7.77 19.66
N MET A 97 -8.30 6.70 20.34
CA MET A 97 -8.60 6.46 21.75
C MET A 97 -8.12 7.62 22.64
N VAL A 98 -6.88 8.08 22.45
CA VAL A 98 -6.29 9.17 23.24
C VAL A 98 -7.03 10.48 22.97
N LEU A 99 -7.28 10.85 21.71
CA LEU A 99 -8.00 12.08 21.36
C LEU A 99 -9.47 12.05 21.81
N GLY A 100 -10.12 10.89 21.71
CA GLY A 100 -11.48 10.67 22.20
C GLY A 100 -11.58 10.71 23.73
N ALA A 101 -10.51 10.36 24.45
CA ALA A 101 -10.42 10.59 25.88
C ALA A 101 -10.26 12.08 26.22
N VAL A 102 -9.43 12.81 25.46
CA VAL A 102 -9.20 14.26 25.66
C VAL A 102 -10.48 15.07 25.42
N ARG A 103 -11.32 14.71 24.44
CA ARG A 103 -12.60 15.40 24.17
C ARG A 103 -13.68 15.25 25.24
N ARG A 104 -13.57 14.28 26.16
CA ARG A 104 -14.57 14.04 27.22
C ARG A 104 -14.31 14.80 28.53
N VAL A 105 -13.22 15.56 28.60
CA VAL A 105 -12.78 16.30 29.80
C VAL A 105 -12.73 17.82 29.57
N GLY A 106 -13.24 18.30 28.43
CA GLY A 106 -13.35 19.73 28.09
C GLY A 106 -14.78 20.25 28.24
#